data_AF-A0A9Y2IK52-F1
#
_entry.id   AF-A0A9Y2IK52-F1
#
_cell.length_a   1.000
_cell.length_b   1.000
_cell.length_c   1.000
_cell.angle_alpha   90.00
_cell.angle_beta   90.00
_cell.angle_gamma   90.00
#
_symmetry.space_group_name_H-M   'P 1'
#
loop_
_entity.id
_entity.type
_entity.pdbx_description
1 polymer ?
#
loop_
_entity_poly.entity_id
_entity_poly.type
_entity_poly.pdbx_seq_one_letter_code
_entity_poly.pdbx_strand_id
1 'polypeptide(L)'
;METWRIVATALLAAAGLPLVLVVMAKVRDHVNSSARVAIAGAITFTALVVVAVLTLTVLPGALTWILVAVVAAAVGVMVLAS
;
A
#
# COMPACT_ATOMS: atom_id res chain seq x y z
N MET A 1 -9.17 14.04 -15.77
CA MET A 1 -9.09 13.12 -14.61
C MET A 1 -10.28 13.41 -13.72
N GLU A 2 -11.15 12.43 -13.45
CA GLU A 2 -12.23 12.66 -12.47
C GLU A 2 -11.68 12.89 -11.07
N THR A 3 -12.24 13.86 -10.33
CA THR A 3 -11.80 14.23 -8.98
C THR A 3 -11.77 13.04 -8.02
N TRP A 4 -12.73 12.12 -8.11
CA TRP A 4 -12.80 10.95 -7.23
C TRP A 4 -11.59 10.01 -7.37
N ARG A 5 -10.97 9.92 -8.57
CA ARG A 5 -9.77 9.11 -8.81
C ARG A 5 -8.55 9.67 -8.11
N ILE A 6 -8.42 10.99 -8.10
CA ILE A 6 -7.35 11.71 -7.41
C ILE A 6 -7.48 11.47 -5.90
N VAL A 7 -8.69 11.61 -5.36
CA VAL A 7 -8.99 11.36 -3.94
C VAL A 7 -8.67 9.92 -3.56
N ALA A 8 -9.13 8.93 -4.35
CA ALA A 8 -8.84 7.53 -4.07
C ALA A 8 -7.35 7.20 -4.12
N THR A 9 -6.61 7.78 -5.06
CA THR A 9 -5.15 7.61 -5.16
C THR A 9 -4.43 8.24 -3.98
N ALA A 10 -4.87 9.40 -3.52
CA ALA A 10 -4.31 10.05 -2.32
C ALA A 10 -4.57 9.22 -1.06
N LEU A 11 -5.77 8.66 -0.91
CA LEU A 11 -6.10 7.75 0.19
C LEU A 11 -5.27 6.46 0.14
N LEU A 12 -5.08 5.88 -1.05
CA LEU A 12 -4.20 4.73 -1.25
C LEU A 12 -2.75 5.04 -0.86
N ALA A 13 -2.22 6.20 -1.24
CA ALA A 13 -0.88 6.61 -0.84
C ALA A 13 -0.78 6.81 0.69
N ALA A 14 -1.78 7.46 1.30
CA ALA A 14 -1.83 7.71 2.73
C ALA A 14 -1.86 6.42 3.56
N ALA A 15 -2.62 5.40 3.14
CA ALA A 15 -2.69 4.11 3.83
C ALA A 15 -1.55 3.15 3.42
N GLY A 16 -1.13 3.18 2.16
CA GLY A 16 -0.16 2.26 1.59
C GLY A 16 1.29 2.57 1.97
N LEU A 17 1.67 3.85 2.11
CA LEU A 17 3.04 4.21 2.50
C LEU A 17 3.40 3.68 3.90
N PRO A 18 2.57 3.87 4.95
CA PRO A 18 2.84 3.25 6.25
C PRO A 18 2.85 1.71 6.17
N LEU A 19 2.00 1.10 5.33
CA LEU A 19 2.00 -0.35 5.13
C LEU A 19 3.35 -0.86 4.61
N VAL A 20 3.97 -0.17 3.64
CA VAL A 20 5.32 -0.51 3.15
C VAL A 20 6.35 -0.48 4.29
N LEU A 21 6.30 0.54 5.16
CA LEU A 21 7.21 0.66 6.29
C LEU A 21 6.99 -0.46 7.31
N VAL A 22 5.73 -0.81 7.60
CA VAL A 22 5.39 -1.90 8.51
C VAL A 22 5.89 -3.25 7.96
N VAL A 23 5.76 -3.50 6.65
CA VAL A 23 6.30 -4.70 6.02
C VAL A 23 7.83 -4.76 6.14
N MET A 24 8.53 -3.66 5.88
CA MET A 24 9.98 -3.59 6.07
C MET A 24 10.36 -3.87 7.54
N ALA A 25 9.65 -3.29 8.50
CA ALA A 25 9.88 -3.52 9.92
C ALA A 25 9.71 -5.00 10.29
N LYS A 26 8.58 -5.62 9.90
CA LYS A 26 8.33 -7.04 10.19
C LYS A 26 9.37 -7.96 9.57
N VAL A 27 9.79 -7.70 8.33
CA VAL A 27 10.84 -8.48 7.67
C VAL A 27 12.17 -8.30 8.38
N ARG A 28 12.50 -7.09 8.84
CA ARG A 28 13.71 -6.83 9.62
C ARG A 28 13.71 -7.62 10.93
N ASP A 29 12.58 -7.68 11.61
CA ASP A 29 12.46 -8.36 12.89
C ASP A 29 12.60 -9.88 12.76
N HIS A 30 12.20 -10.45 11.61
CA HIS A 30 12.30 -11.90 11.33
C HIS A 30 13.60 -12.27 10.61
N VAL A 31 14.18 -11.33 9.87
CA VAL A 31 15.34 -11.55 9.02
C VAL A 31 16.36 -10.46 9.31
N ASN A 32 17.45 -10.84 9.99
CA ASN A 32 18.63 -9.99 10.22
C ASN A 32 19.45 -9.73 8.93
N SER A 33 18.80 -9.41 7.82
CA SER A 33 19.43 -9.13 6.53
C SER A 33 18.81 -7.91 5.86
N SER A 34 19.57 -6.82 5.80
CA SER A 34 19.14 -5.56 5.18
C SER A 34 18.74 -5.71 3.71
N ALA A 35 19.38 -6.65 2.99
CA ALA A 35 19.04 -6.94 1.59
C ALA A 35 17.60 -7.47 1.44
N ARG A 36 17.16 -8.38 2.33
CA ARG A 36 15.79 -8.92 2.28
C ARG A 36 14.75 -7.88 2.66
N VAL A 37 15.06 -7.01 3.62
CA VAL A 37 14.19 -5.87 4.00
C VAL A 37 14.01 -4.92 2.83
N ALA A 38 15.10 -4.56 2.15
CA ALA A 38 15.05 -3.68 0.98
C ALA A 38 14.23 -4.29 -0.16
N ILE A 39 14.41 -5.58 -0.45
CA ILE A 39 13.63 -6.30 -1.48
C ILE A 39 12.15 -6.33 -1.13
N ALA A 40 11.80 -6.69 0.12
CA ALA A 40 10.40 -6.76 0.54
C ALA A 40 9.71 -5.39 0.45
N GLY A 41 10.38 -4.32 0.89
CA GLY A 41 9.83 -2.99 0.76
C GLY A 41 9.74 -2.50 -0.69
N ALA A 42 10.74 -2.82 -1.54
CA ALA A 42 10.70 -2.48 -2.96
C ALA A 42 9.54 -3.18 -3.69
N ILE A 43 9.28 -4.46 -3.41
CA ILE A 43 8.14 -5.20 -3.96
C ILE A 43 6.82 -4.56 -3.53
N THR A 44 6.67 -4.31 -2.22
CA THR A 44 5.43 -3.74 -1.66
C THR A 44 5.18 -2.33 -2.19
N PHE A 45 6.22 -1.50 -2.28
CA PHE A 45 6.13 -0.16 -2.85
C PHE A 45 5.80 -0.17 -4.34
N THR A 46 6.42 -1.07 -5.11
CA THR A 46 6.14 -1.21 -6.54
C THR A 46 4.69 -1.62 -6.78
N ALA A 47 4.17 -2.56 -5.99
CA ALA A 47 2.75 -2.94 -6.06
C ALA A 47 1.83 -1.74 -5.77
N LEU A 48 2.15 -0.92 -4.76
CA LEU A 48 1.41 0.30 -4.46
C LEU A 48 1.40 1.28 -5.63
N VAL A 49 2.56 1.52 -6.26
CA VAL A 49 2.70 2.40 -7.43
C VAL A 49 1.88 1.87 -8.60
N VAL A 50 1.95 0.57 -8.89
CA VAL A 50 1.15 -0.05 -9.96
C VAL A 50 -0.35 0.16 -9.71
N VAL A 51 -0.82 -0.11 -8.48
CA VAL A 51 -2.23 0.09 -8.12
C VAL A 51 -2.64 1.56 -8.22
N ALA A 52 -1.79 2.50 -7.82
CA ALA A 52 -2.04 3.93 -7.96
C ALA A 52 -2.18 4.35 -9.43
N VAL A 53 -1.27 3.89 -10.30
CA VAL A 53 -1.34 4.16 -11.74
C VAL A 53 -2.59 3.55 -12.36
N LEU A 54 -2.94 2.31 -12.00
CA LEU A 54 -4.15 1.66 -12.50
C LEU A 54 -5.42 2.38 -12.02
N THR A 55 -5.44 2.88 -10.78
CA THR A 55 -6.53 3.70 -10.21
C THR A 55 -6.73 4.99 -11.01
N LEU A 56 -5.64 5.65 -11.40
CA LEU A 56 -5.66 6.89 -12.18
C LEU A 56 -6.04 6.69 -13.64
N THR A 57 -5.88 5.48 -14.20
CA THR A 57 -6.02 5.23 -15.64
C THR A 57 -7.24 4.40 -16.00
N VAL A 58 -7.41 3.21 -15.43
CA VAL A 58 -8.34 2.21 -15.99
C VAL A 58 -9.24 1.50 -14.99
N LEU A 59 -9.00 1.63 -13.68
CA LEU A 59 -9.80 0.90 -12.69
C LEU A 59 -11.26 1.41 -12.62
N PRO A 60 -12.24 0.50 -12.58
CA PRO A 60 -13.64 0.86 -12.30
C PRO A 60 -13.81 1.28 -10.84
N GLY A 61 -14.73 2.23 -10.59
CA GLY A 61 -14.87 2.87 -9.28
C GLY A 61 -15.09 1.91 -8.11
N ALA A 62 -15.90 0.86 -8.30
CA ALA A 62 -16.14 -0.15 -7.26
C ALA A 62 -14.84 -0.87 -6.83
N LEU A 63 -14.01 -1.29 -7.78
CA LEU A 63 -12.74 -1.95 -7.47
C LEU A 63 -11.77 -0.99 -6.78
N THR A 64 -11.73 0.28 -7.20
CA THR A 64 -10.88 1.30 -6.57
C THR A 64 -11.20 1.45 -5.08
N TRP A 65 -12.47 1.59 -4.72
CA TRP A 65 -12.87 1.77 -3.33
C TRP A 65 -12.67 0.51 -2.49
N ILE A 66 -12.86 -0.67 -3.07
CA ILE A 66 -12.51 -1.94 -2.42
C ILE A 66 -11.01 -1.98 -2.09
N LEU A 67 -10.15 -1.62 -3.04
CA LEU A 67 -8.69 -1.59 -2.81
C LEU A 67 -8.31 -0.59 -1.72
N VAL A 68 -8.89 0.62 -1.73
CA VAL A 68 -8.68 1.62 -0.67
C VAL A 68 -9.06 1.02 0.68
N ALA A 69 -10.24 0.41 0.79
CA ALA A 69 -10.71 -0.20 2.04
C ALA A 69 -9.81 -1.34 2.51
N VAL A 70 -9.36 -2.21 1.61
CA VAL A 70 -8.46 -3.33 1.93
C VAL A 70 -7.11 -2.83 2.43
N VAL A 71 -6.49 -1.85 1.75
CA VAL A 71 -5.19 -1.29 2.17
C VAL A 71 -5.32 -0.57 3.52
N ALA A 72 -6.38 0.21 3.71
CA ALA A 72 -6.66 0.88 4.98
C ALA A 72 -6.91 -0.12 6.12
N ALA A 73 -7.67 -1.19 5.87
CA ALA A 73 -7.90 -2.24 6.86
C ALA A 73 -6.61 -3.00 7.18
N ALA A 74 -5.81 -3.35 6.18
CA ALA A 74 -4.55 -4.06 6.37
C ALA A 74 -3.58 -3.24 7.24
N VAL A 75 -3.38 -1.95 6.93
CA VAL A 75 -2.49 -1.10 7.72
C VAL A 75 -3.07 -0.86 9.12
N GLY A 76 -4.38 -0.64 9.25
CA GLY A 76 -5.06 -0.46 10.53
C GLY A 76 -4.89 -1.68 11.44
N VAL A 77 -5.16 -2.89 10.94
CA VAL A 77 -4.96 -4.13 11.69
C VAL A 77 -3.50 -4.32 12.07
N MET A 78 -2.56 -4.07 11.15
CA MET A 78 -1.15 -4.26 11.46
C MET A 78 -0.63 -3.28 12.52
N VAL A 79 -1.12 -2.04 12.53
CA VAL A 79 -0.76 -1.01 13.52
C VAL A 79 -1.44 -1.26 14.87
N LEU A 80 -2.67 -1.79 14.87
CA LEU A 80 -3.39 -2.13 16.10
C LEU A 80 -2.88 -3.42 16.75
N ALA A 81 -2.34 -4.35 15.95
CA ALA A 81 -1.82 -5.64 16.43
C ALA A 81 -0.31 -5.62 16.74
N SER A 82 0.38 -4.51 16.47
CA SER A 82 1.79 -4.27 16.83
C SER A 82 1.91 -3.60 18.18
#